data_AF-V4Q7C5-F1
#
_entry.id   AF-V4Q7C5-F1
#
_cell.length_a   1.000
_cell.length_b   1.000
_cell.length_c   1.000
_cell.angle_alpha   90.00
_cell.angle_beta   90.00
_cell.angle_gamma   90.00
#
_symmetry.space_group_name_H-M   'P 1'
#
loop_
_entity.id
_entity.type
_entity.pdbx_description
1 polymer ?
#
loop_
_entity_poly.entity_id
_entity_poly.type
_entity_poly.pdbx_seq_one_letter_code
_entity_poly.pdbx_strand_id
1 'polypeptide(L)'
;MRIAAVLFALLALSACSEPAEPEPQPVSVAAPPPVIDLWPGKYEGDLMVRINGTPGAHKVTLVAAQADGCTGDIGLAGGEPAKDVSPTELSLTLKPADTTTCSIRIVKTGDKLTVSEQGVCTTYHGLSCTFDGTAVRMK
;
A
#
# COMPACT_ATOMS: atom_id res chain seq x y z
N MET A 1 -0.27 -101.53 19.43
CA MET A 1 -0.59 -101.24 20.84
C MET A 1 0.42 -100.19 21.32
N ARG A 2 -0.06 -99.00 21.76
CA ARG A 2 0.68 -97.87 22.42
C ARG A 2 1.64 -97.07 21.49
N ILE A 3 1.42 -95.80 21.08
CA ILE A 3 1.24 -94.49 21.79
C ILE A 3 2.47 -94.20 22.68
N ALA A 4 3.24 -93.10 22.65
CA ALA A 4 3.12 -91.71 22.15
C ALA A 4 4.53 -91.03 22.15
N ALA A 5 4.52 -89.75 21.71
CA ALA A 5 5.45 -88.63 22.01
C ALA A 5 6.35 -88.23 20.81
N VAL A 6 6.55 -86.97 20.42
CA VAL A 6 6.52 -85.66 21.10
C VAL A 6 6.16 -84.55 20.09
N LEU A 7 5.58 -83.45 20.62
CA LEU A 7 5.27 -82.14 20.03
C LEU A 7 6.32 -81.56 19.06
N PHE A 8 5.89 -80.73 18.10
CA PHE A 8 6.43 -79.36 17.95
C PHE A 8 5.42 -78.43 17.26
N ALA A 9 5.30 -77.24 17.83
CA ALA A 9 4.41 -76.14 17.46
C ALA A 9 4.75 -75.50 16.12
N LEU A 10 3.78 -74.82 15.50
CA LEU A 10 3.98 -73.54 14.80
C LEU A 10 2.62 -72.85 14.57
N LEU A 11 2.38 -71.83 15.41
CA LEU A 11 1.42 -70.76 15.18
C LEU A 11 1.92 -69.92 13.99
N ALA A 12 1.12 -69.83 12.92
CA ALA A 12 1.30 -68.80 11.90
C ALA A 12 0.12 -67.82 12.03
N LEU A 13 0.30 -66.77 12.83
CA LEU A 13 -0.54 -65.58 12.75
C LEU A 13 -0.18 -64.86 11.44
N SER A 14 -1.06 -64.94 10.44
CA SER A 14 -1.04 -64.03 9.30
C SER A 14 -1.52 -62.65 9.77
N ALA A 15 -0.59 -61.80 10.22
CA ALA A 15 -0.86 -60.38 10.37
C ALA A 15 -0.83 -59.75 8.97
N CYS A 16 -2.01 -59.43 8.43
CA CYS A 16 -2.13 -58.57 7.26
C CYS A 16 -1.77 -57.14 7.69
N SER A 17 -0.58 -56.67 7.32
CA SER A 17 -0.25 -55.25 7.39
C SER A 17 -1.02 -54.52 6.30
N GLU A 18 -2.00 -53.73 6.71
CA GLU A 18 -2.64 -52.72 5.87
C GLU A 18 -1.61 -51.63 5.51
N PRO A 19 -1.45 -51.27 4.22
CA PRO A 19 -0.55 -50.19 3.83
C PRO A 19 -1.03 -48.87 4.42
N ALA A 20 -0.15 -48.18 5.16
CA ALA A 20 -0.43 -46.85 5.67
C ALA A 20 -0.71 -45.88 4.50
N GLU A 21 -1.88 -45.25 4.55
CA GLU A 21 -2.29 -44.20 3.63
C GLU A 21 -1.32 -43.01 3.75
N PRO A 22 -0.75 -42.51 2.64
CA PRO A 22 0.18 -41.39 2.69
C PRO A 22 -0.54 -40.14 3.19
N GLU A 23 -0.10 -39.65 4.34
CA GLU A 23 -0.58 -38.41 4.96
C GLU A 23 -0.44 -37.25 3.95
N PRO A 24 -1.52 -36.46 3.72
CA PRO A 24 -1.46 -35.35 2.79
C PRO A 24 -0.42 -34.34 3.26
N GLN A 25 0.66 -34.22 2.49
CA GLN A 25 1.70 -33.22 2.75
C GLN A 25 1.06 -31.83 2.73
N PRO A 26 1.34 -30.98 3.74
CA PRO A 26 0.84 -29.62 3.75
C PRO A 26 1.45 -28.90 2.54
N VAL A 27 0.60 -28.57 1.56
CA VAL A 27 0.96 -27.67 0.46
C VAL A 27 1.37 -26.34 1.09
N SER A 28 2.68 -26.08 1.07
CA SER A 28 3.23 -24.80 1.50
C SER A 28 2.72 -23.73 0.54
N VAL A 29 1.72 -22.97 0.98
CA VAL A 29 1.25 -21.80 0.24
C VAL A 29 2.35 -20.76 0.33
N ALA A 30 3.03 -20.51 -0.79
CA ALA A 30 4.02 -19.46 -0.89
C ALA A 30 3.38 -18.12 -0.49
N ALA A 31 4.06 -17.37 0.37
CA ALA A 31 3.60 -16.04 0.76
C ALA A 31 3.49 -15.14 -0.49
N PRO A 32 2.41 -14.33 -0.61
CA PRO A 32 2.27 -13.40 -1.72
C PRO A 32 3.48 -12.44 -1.75
N PRO A 33 3.90 -12.00 -2.94
CA PRO A 33 5.02 -11.07 -3.07
C PRO A 33 4.72 -9.78 -2.30
N PRO A 34 5.75 -9.11 -1.74
CA PRO A 34 5.56 -7.85 -1.05
C PRO A 34 4.94 -6.83 -1.99
N VAL A 35 3.84 -6.21 -1.56
CA VAL A 35 3.25 -5.07 -2.28
C VAL A 35 4.20 -3.90 -2.15
N ILE A 36 4.84 -3.52 -3.26
CA ILE A 36 5.68 -2.33 -3.30
C ILE A 36 4.74 -1.13 -3.35
N ASP A 37 4.77 -0.33 -2.29
CA ASP A 37 4.08 0.96 -2.29
C ASP A 37 4.83 1.93 -3.21
N LEU A 38 4.16 2.32 -4.30
CA LEU A 38 4.72 3.18 -5.33
C LEU A 38 4.41 4.66 -5.08
N TRP A 39 3.90 5.04 -3.91
CA TRP A 39 3.66 6.43 -3.56
C TRP A 39 4.92 7.16 -3.09
N PRO A 40 5.71 6.66 -2.12
CA PRO A 40 6.81 7.41 -1.54
C PRO A 40 7.83 7.87 -2.58
N GLY A 41 8.25 9.12 -2.47
CA GLY A 41 9.19 9.74 -3.40
C GLY A 41 8.97 11.23 -3.60
N LYS A 42 9.77 11.79 -4.52
CA LYS A 42 9.66 13.17 -4.98
C LYS A 42 9.12 13.17 -6.41
N TYR A 43 8.28 14.15 -6.71
CA TYR A 43 7.68 14.37 -8.01
C TYR A 43 7.78 15.85 -8.34
N GLU A 44 8.11 16.18 -9.59
CA GLU A 44 8.32 17.56 -10.04
C GLU A 44 7.65 17.80 -11.41
N GLY A 45 7.18 19.02 -11.64
CA GLY A 45 6.43 19.45 -12.82
C GLY A 45 5.84 20.83 -12.58
N ASP A 46 4.54 21.01 -12.84
CA ASP A 46 3.78 22.21 -12.48
C ASP A 46 3.80 22.46 -10.96
N LEU A 47 3.95 21.37 -10.20
CA LEU A 47 4.01 21.32 -8.75
C LEU A 47 5.21 20.47 -8.30
N MET A 48 5.76 20.79 -7.13
CA MET A 48 6.63 19.87 -6.43
C MET A 48 5.81 19.10 -5.39
N VAL A 49 5.83 17.78 -5.49
CA VAL A 49 5.12 16.89 -4.55
C VAL A 49 6.14 15.96 -3.90
N ARG A 50 6.11 15.89 -2.57
CA ARG A 50 6.84 14.86 -1.83
C ARG A 50 5.85 14.02 -1.06
N ILE A 51 5.92 12.70 -1.27
CA ILE A 51 5.07 11.73 -0.58
C ILE A 51 5.98 10.84 0.25
N ASN A 52 5.64 10.65 1.52
CA ASN A 52 6.34 9.74 2.43
C ASN A 52 5.32 8.90 3.19
N GLY A 53 5.79 7.90 3.94
CA GLY A 53 4.95 7.02 4.75
C GLY A 53 4.68 5.70 4.04
N THR A 54 3.60 5.05 4.44
CA THR A 54 3.15 3.74 3.97
C THR A 54 1.63 3.78 3.77
N PRO A 55 1.02 2.76 3.14
CA PRO A 55 -0.43 2.71 3.00
C PRO A 55 -1.16 2.89 4.34
N GLY A 56 -2.16 3.76 4.36
CA GLY A 56 -2.94 4.19 5.52
C GLY A 56 -2.29 5.30 6.37
N ALA A 57 -1.04 5.69 6.09
CA ALA A 57 -0.28 6.66 6.86
C ALA A 57 0.58 7.58 5.98
N HIS A 58 0.16 7.82 4.74
CA HIS A 58 0.86 8.73 3.84
C HIS A 58 0.86 10.16 4.36
N LYS A 59 1.98 10.84 4.13
CA LYS A 59 2.13 12.28 4.33
C LYS A 59 2.57 12.95 3.04
N VAL A 60 1.93 14.06 2.71
CA VAL A 60 2.16 14.80 1.48
C VAL A 60 2.62 16.21 1.78
N THR A 61 3.73 16.59 1.15
CA THR A 61 4.13 17.99 1.01
C THR A 61 3.86 18.40 -0.43
N LEU A 62 3.22 19.55 -0.61
CA LEU A 62 2.89 20.10 -1.92
C LEU A 62 3.38 21.54 -1.98
N VAL A 63 4.05 21.92 -3.07
CA VAL A 63 4.51 23.28 -3.30
C VAL A 63 4.15 23.67 -4.73
N ALA A 64 3.51 24.83 -4.88
CA ALA A 64 3.30 25.43 -6.18
C ALA A 64 4.66 25.83 -6.77
N ALA A 65 5.01 25.27 -7.93
CA ALA A 65 6.32 25.47 -8.57
C ALA A 65 6.14 26.17 -9.92
N GLN A 66 5.25 27.16 -9.97
CA GLN A 66 4.91 27.85 -11.21
C GLN A 66 5.89 29.00 -11.48
N ALA A 67 6.36 29.09 -12.72
CA ALA A 67 7.33 30.12 -13.16
C ALA A 67 6.74 31.53 -13.26
N ASP A 68 5.42 31.67 -13.10
CA ASP A 68 4.66 32.91 -13.20
C ASP A 68 4.61 33.72 -11.88
N GLY A 69 5.34 33.29 -10.86
CA GLY A 69 5.39 33.95 -9.56
C GLY A 69 4.34 33.43 -8.57
N CYS A 70 3.61 32.36 -8.90
CA CYS A 70 2.74 31.71 -7.94
C CYS A 70 3.53 30.96 -6.86
N THR A 71 3.32 31.37 -5.61
CA THR A 71 3.96 30.79 -4.43
C THR A 71 2.91 30.27 -3.47
N GLY A 72 3.04 29.01 -3.06
CA GLY A 72 2.15 28.40 -2.08
C GLY A 72 2.62 27.03 -1.68
N ASP A 73 2.26 26.62 -0.46
CA ASP A 73 2.65 25.31 0.06
C ASP A 73 1.64 24.71 1.03
N ILE A 74 1.72 23.38 1.13
CA ILE A 74 1.01 22.56 2.10
C ILE A 74 2.04 21.59 2.69
N GLY A 75 2.12 21.53 4.02
CA GLY A 75 2.88 20.50 4.72
C GLY A 75 4.40 20.63 4.59
N LEU A 76 4.96 21.83 4.43
CA LEU A 76 6.42 22.01 4.52
C LEU A 76 6.97 21.61 5.91
N ALA A 77 6.14 21.69 6.96
CA ALA A 77 6.49 21.31 8.33
C ALA A 77 6.48 19.79 8.60
N GLY A 78 6.71 18.95 7.58
CA GLY A 78 6.79 17.49 7.74
C GLY A 78 5.67 16.68 7.08
N GLY A 79 4.90 17.32 6.19
CA GLY A 79 3.84 16.72 5.39
C GLY A 79 2.48 16.70 6.09
N GLU A 80 1.43 16.94 5.31
CA GLU A 80 0.05 16.80 5.76
C GLU A 80 -0.42 15.35 5.61
N PRO A 81 -1.19 14.82 6.58
CA PRO A 81 -1.77 13.50 6.46
C PRO A 81 -2.66 13.38 5.22
N ALA A 82 -2.45 12.32 4.45
CA ALA A 82 -3.29 11.96 3.32
C ALA A 82 -4.08 10.70 3.62
N LYS A 83 -5.31 10.67 3.14
CA LYS A 83 -6.16 9.48 3.12
C LYS A 83 -5.98 8.74 1.80
N ASP A 84 -5.75 7.44 1.91
CA ASP A 84 -5.76 6.53 0.77
C ASP A 84 -7.21 6.28 0.35
N VAL A 85 -7.61 6.88 -0.78
CA VAL A 85 -8.96 6.67 -1.35
C VAL A 85 -8.98 5.38 -2.16
N SER A 86 -7.89 5.10 -2.87
CA SER A 86 -7.67 3.87 -3.63
C SER A 86 -6.16 3.64 -3.82
N PRO A 87 -5.71 2.51 -4.40
CA PRO A 87 -4.29 2.30 -4.69
C PRO A 87 -3.64 3.38 -5.56
N THR A 88 -4.43 4.12 -6.34
CA THR A 88 -3.96 5.17 -7.27
C THR A 88 -4.52 6.55 -6.93
N GLU A 89 -5.13 6.73 -5.76
CA GLU A 89 -5.67 8.02 -5.34
C GLU A 89 -5.43 8.32 -3.86
N LEU A 90 -4.83 9.49 -3.59
CA LEU A 90 -4.75 10.10 -2.27
C LEU A 90 -5.63 11.34 -2.20
N SER A 91 -6.10 11.65 -0.99
CA SER A 91 -6.81 12.89 -0.68
C SER A 91 -6.28 13.55 0.58
N LEU A 92 -6.12 14.86 0.56
CA LEU A 92 -5.89 15.69 1.74
C LEU A 92 -7.15 16.50 2.02
N THR A 93 -7.45 16.70 3.30
CA THR A 93 -8.52 17.59 3.74
C THR A 93 -7.94 18.54 4.78
N LEU A 94 -7.90 19.81 4.42
CA LEU A 94 -7.32 20.89 5.20
C LEU A 94 -8.42 21.83 5.66
N LYS A 95 -8.24 22.41 6.84
CA LYS A 95 -9.18 23.36 7.44
C LYS A 95 -8.48 24.70 7.66
N PRO A 96 -8.46 25.58 6.65
CA PRO A 96 -7.83 26.91 6.80
C PRO A 96 -8.60 27.81 7.78
N ALA A 97 -9.89 27.53 8.02
CA ALA A 97 -10.73 28.16 9.03
C ALA A 97 -11.86 27.19 9.44
N ASP A 98 -12.55 27.46 10.56
CA ASP A 98 -13.49 26.52 11.20
C ASP A 98 -14.60 25.99 10.28
N THR A 99 -15.12 26.84 9.39
CA THR A 99 -16.22 26.51 8.46
C THR A 99 -15.76 26.28 7.03
N THR A 100 -14.44 26.35 6.78
CA THR A 100 -13.87 26.34 5.44
C THR A 100 -13.05 25.07 5.24
N THR A 101 -13.15 24.48 4.06
CA THR A 101 -12.36 23.30 3.70
C THR A 101 -11.62 23.55 2.40
N CYS A 102 -10.35 23.14 2.38
CA CYS A 102 -9.55 22.96 1.18
C CYS A 102 -9.27 21.47 1.05
N SER A 103 -9.62 20.89 -0.08
CA SER A 103 -9.37 19.47 -0.37
C SER A 103 -8.42 19.36 -1.55
N ILE A 104 -7.37 18.56 -1.41
CA ILE A 104 -6.46 18.24 -2.49
C ILE A 104 -6.66 16.78 -2.87
N ARG A 105 -6.90 16.52 -4.15
CA ARG A 105 -6.98 15.18 -4.70
C ARG A 105 -5.75 14.92 -5.57
N ILE A 106 -5.10 13.78 -5.35
CA ILE A 106 -3.88 13.38 -6.07
C ILE A 106 -4.13 12.02 -6.70
N VAL A 107 -4.13 11.98 -8.02
CA VAL A 107 -4.26 10.75 -8.80
C VAL A 107 -2.91 10.36 -9.36
N LYS A 108 -2.55 9.09 -9.19
CA LYS A 108 -1.34 8.51 -9.76
C LYS A 108 -1.67 7.70 -11.01
N THR A 109 -0.89 7.91 -12.06
CA THR A 109 -0.91 7.11 -13.30
C THR A 109 0.52 6.80 -13.71
N GLY A 110 1.00 5.61 -13.33
CA GLY A 110 2.42 5.27 -13.42
C GLY A 110 3.26 6.24 -12.56
N ASP A 111 4.24 6.88 -13.17
CA ASP A 111 5.11 7.85 -12.50
C ASP A 111 4.56 9.28 -12.49
N LYS A 112 3.43 9.53 -13.13
CA LYS A 112 2.78 10.84 -13.14
C LYS A 112 1.76 10.98 -12.02
N LEU A 113 1.74 12.15 -11.40
CA LEU A 113 0.69 12.64 -10.52
C LEU A 113 -0.13 13.71 -11.25
N THR A 114 -1.44 13.68 -11.03
CA THR A 114 -2.36 14.79 -11.35
C THR A 114 -2.95 15.26 -10.03
N VAL A 115 -2.72 16.52 -9.71
CA VAL A 115 -3.21 17.17 -8.50
C VAL A 115 -4.35 18.09 -8.89
N SER A 116 -5.42 18.06 -8.12
CA SER A 116 -6.53 19.00 -8.26
C SER A 116 -6.99 19.49 -6.89
N GLU A 117 -7.27 20.78 -6.76
CA GLU A 117 -7.82 21.39 -5.56
C GLU A 117 -9.34 21.60 -5.65
N GLN A 118 -10.00 21.59 -4.51
CA GLN A 118 -11.43 21.89 -4.37
C GLN A 118 -11.68 22.65 -3.07
N GLY A 119 -12.64 23.57 -3.10
CA GLY A 119 -12.97 24.41 -1.95
C GLY A 119 -12.12 25.67 -1.90
N VAL A 120 -11.79 26.14 -0.69
CA VAL A 120 -11.10 27.43 -0.50
C VAL A 120 -9.70 27.18 0.00
N CYS A 121 -8.74 27.17 -0.93
CA CYS A 121 -7.32 26.88 -0.66
C CYS A 121 -6.44 28.14 -0.59
N THR A 122 -7.03 29.33 -0.74
CA THR A 122 -6.33 30.61 -0.87
C THR A 122 -5.46 31.00 0.32
N THR A 123 -5.70 30.40 1.50
CA THR A 123 -4.81 30.56 2.67
C THR A 123 -3.41 29.98 2.42
N TYR A 124 -3.31 28.95 1.57
CA TYR A 124 -2.07 28.21 1.32
C TYR A 124 -1.27 28.74 0.12
N HIS A 125 -1.93 29.36 -0.86
CA HIS A 125 -1.28 29.81 -2.11
C HIS A 125 -1.70 31.23 -2.58
N GLY A 126 -2.54 31.94 -1.82
CA GLY A 126 -3.06 33.26 -2.23
C GLY A 126 -4.24 33.20 -3.22
N LEU A 127 -4.75 34.36 -3.63
CA LEU A 127 -5.97 34.46 -4.47
C LEU A 127 -5.76 34.15 -5.96
N SER A 128 -4.54 34.31 -6.46
CA SER A 128 -4.23 34.25 -7.89
C SER A 128 -3.61 32.92 -8.34
N CYS A 129 -3.42 31.98 -7.41
CA CYS A 129 -2.73 30.72 -7.67
C CYS A 129 -3.66 29.53 -7.45
N THR A 130 -3.18 28.34 -7.78
CA THR A 130 -3.89 27.09 -7.58
C THR A 130 -2.89 25.95 -7.37
N PHE A 131 -3.33 24.90 -6.68
CA PHE A 131 -2.64 23.61 -6.63
C PHE A 131 -3.07 22.62 -7.73
N ASP A 132 -3.76 23.08 -8.77
CA ASP A 132 -4.02 22.26 -9.95
C ASP A 132 -2.76 22.09 -10.81
N GLY A 133 -2.43 20.85 -11.18
CA GLY A 133 -1.28 20.60 -12.03
C GLY A 133 -0.82 19.16 -12.06
N THR A 134 0.33 18.94 -12.69
CA THR A 134 0.95 17.63 -12.83
C THR A 134 2.38 17.61 -12.31
N ALA A 135 2.82 16.44 -11.86
CA ALA A 135 4.19 16.21 -11.43
C ALA A 135 4.64 14.79 -11.82
N VAL A 136 5.91 14.61 -12.16
CA VAL A 136 6.46 13.32 -12.57
C VAL A 136 7.51 12.88 -11.56
N ARG A 137 7.55 11.58 -11.25
CA ARG A 137 8.50 10.99 -10.31
C ARG A 137 9.92 11.32 -10.72
N MET A 138 10.69 11.86 -9.77
CA MET A 138 12.12 12.07 -9.91
C MET A 138 12.85 10.74 -9.76
N LYS A 139 13.83 10.50 -10.65
CA LYS A 139 14.68 9.31 -10.64
C LYS A 139 15.74 9.37 -9.53
#